data_AF-A0A367YQ03-F1
#
_entry.id   AF-A0A367YQ03-F1
#
_cell.length_a   1.000
_cell.length_b   1.000
_cell.length_c   1.000
_cell.angle_alpha   90.00
_cell.angle_beta   90.00
_cell.angle_gamma   90.00
#
_symmetry.space_group_name_H-M   'P 1'
#
loop_
_entity.id
_entity.type
_entity.pdbx_description
1 polymer ?
#
loop_
_entity_poly.entity_id
_entity_poly.type
_entity_poly.pdbx_seq_one_letter_code
_entity_poly.pdbx_strand_id
1 'polypeptide(L)'
;MNNTQHIFAHLVPQGTPAVLIPFIVCIETISNIIRPGTLAVRLTANIIAGHLLLTLLGNTGPSMSTILLRVLIITQIALLVLESAVAIIQSYVFAVLSTLYSREVN
;
A
#
# COMPACT_ATOMS: atom_id res chain seq x y z
N MET A 1 11.85 16.95 28.93
CA MET A 1 11.01 15.76 29.14
C MET A 1 9.55 16.12 29.47
N ASN A 2 9.03 17.26 28.99
CA ASN A 2 7.66 17.74 29.29
C ASN A 2 6.82 18.02 28.04
N ASN A 3 7.36 17.78 26.83
CA ASN A 3 6.70 18.17 25.58
C ASN A 3 5.85 17.05 24.95
N THR A 4 6.05 15.79 25.37
CA THR A 4 5.23 14.66 24.90
C THR A 4 3.83 14.71 25.48
N GLN A 5 3.67 15.15 26.72
CA GLN A 5 2.37 15.24 27.41
C GLN A 5 1.45 16.30 26.79
N HIS A 6 2.00 17.37 26.21
CA HIS A 6 1.21 18.43 25.57
C HIS A 6 0.66 18.01 24.19
N ILE A 7 1.37 17.12 23.47
CA ILE A 7 0.89 16.50 22.23
C ILE A 7 -0.24 15.50 22.55
N PHE A 8 -0.13 14.73 23.64
CA PHE A 8 -1.16 13.77 24.04
C PHE A 8 -2.44 14.40 24.62
N ALA A 9 -2.37 15.61 25.18
CA ALA A 9 -3.51 16.27 25.80
C ALA A 9 -4.55 16.81 24.78
N HIS A 10 -4.15 17.10 23.55
CA HIS A 10 -5.04 17.62 22.50
C HIS A 10 -5.66 16.50 21.62
N LEU A 11 -5.11 15.27 21.69
CA LEU A 11 -5.61 14.08 21.01
C LEU A 11 -6.79 13.40 21.72
N VAL A 12 -7.29 13.98 22.81
CA VAL A 12 -8.40 13.44 23.61
C VAL A 12 -9.57 14.43 23.58
N PRO A 13 -10.61 14.18 22.79
CA PRO A 13 -11.92 14.77 23.03
C PRO A 13 -12.28 14.49 24.50
N GLN A 14 -12.62 15.54 25.23
CA GLN A 14 -13.13 15.49 26.58
C GLN A 14 -14.37 14.54 26.61
N GLY A 15 -14.17 13.26 26.94
CA GLY A 15 -15.27 12.29 27.00
C GLY A 15 -14.93 10.81 26.80
N THR A 16 -13.77 10.45 26.25
CA THR A 16 -13.44 9.03 26.00
C THR A 16 -12.55 8.47 27.13
N PRO A 17 -12.83 7.28 27.71
CA PRO A 17 -12.01 6.71 28.77
C PRO A 17 -10.53 6.65 28.33
N ALA A 18 -9.65 7.29 29.10
CA ALA A 18 -8.24 7.52 28.77
C ALA A 18 -7.43 6.24 28.46
N VAL A 19 -7.95 5.06 28.83
CA VAL A 19 -7.35 3.75 28.53
C VAL A 19 -7.57 3.32 27.06
N LEU A 20 -8.65 3.77 26.41
CA LEU A 20 -8.99 3.34 25.04
C LEU A 20 -8.29 4.15 23.95
N ILE A 21 -7.90 5.38 24.26
CA ILE A 21 -7.24 6.33 23.37
C ILE A 21 -5.87 5.84 22.89
N PRO A 22 -4.95 5.40 23.77
CA PRO A 22 -3.67 4.86 23.30
C PRO A 22 -3.87 3.59 22.48
N PHE A 23 -4.91 2.80 22.75
CA PHE A 23 -5.22 1.60 21.99
C PHE A 23 -5.65 1.91 20.54
N ILE A 24 -6.49 2.94 20.34
CA ILE A 24 -6.89 3.40 19.01
C ILE A 24 -5.68 3.96 18.24
N VAL A 25 -4.83 4.75 18.89
CA VAL A 25 -3.59 5.29 18.26
C VAL A 25 -2.62 4.16 17.89
N CYS A 26 -2.48 3.12 18.72
CA CYS A 26 -1.70 1.93 18.38
C CYS A 26 -2.26 1.20 17.16
N ILE A 27 -3.58 1.04 17.04
CA ILE A 27 -4.18 0.39 15.86
C ILE A 27 -4.01 1.26 14.61
N GLU A 28 -4.21 2.58 14.72
CA GLU A 28 -4.05 3.51 13.60
C GLU A 28 -2.61 3.51 13.08
N THR A 29 -1.62 3.55 13.98
CA THR A 29 -0.19 3.49 13.61
C THR A 29 0.18 2.18 12.91
N ILE A 30 -0.35 1.04 13.38
CA ILE A 30 -0.17 -0.27 12.72
C ILE A 30 -0.83 -0.27 11.33
N SER A 31 -2.08 0.20 11.24
CA SER A 31 -2.84 0.29 9.98
C SER A 31 -2.14 1.19 8.95
N ASN A 32 -1.52 2.26 9.42
CA ASN A 32 -0.79 3.19 8.60
C ASN A 32 0.50 2.62 7.99
N ILE A 33 1.14 1.67 8.68
CA ILE A 33 2.32 0.95 8.17
C ILE A 33 1.90 -0.21 7.24
N ILE A 34 0.80 -0.90 7.54
CA ILE A 34 0.30 -2.02 6.72
C ILE A 34 -0.17 -1.54 5.34
N ARG A 35 -0.69 -0.32 5.22
CA ARG A 35 -1.23 0.23 3.96
C ARG A 35 -0.17 0.36 2.85
N PRO A 36 1.01 0.97 3.06
CA PRO A 36 2.11 0.93 2.09
C PRO A 36 2.75 -0.46 1.99
N GLY A 37 2.81 -1.23 3.09
CA GLY A 37 3.36 -2.59 3.08
C GLY A 37 2.61 -3.54 2.16
N THR A 38 1.29 -3.56 2.21
CA THR A 38 0.44 -4.39 1.34
C THR A 38 0.58 -4.02 -0.13
N LEU A 39 0.79 -2.74 -0.45
CA LEU A 39 1.04 -2.28 -1.81
C LEU A 39 2.41 -2.75 -2.33
N ALA A 40 3.45 -2.67 -1.50
CA ALA A 40 4.78 -3.16 -1.85
C ALA A 40 4.79 -4.68 -2.08
N VAL A 41 4.11 -5.44 -1.20
CA VAL A 41 3.95 -6.90 -1.36
C VAL A 41 3.18 -7.23 -2.65
N ARG A 42 2.13 -6.48 -2.98
CA ARG A 42 1.34 -6.67 -4.21
C ARG A 42 2.18 -6.48 -5.46
N LEU A 43 2.92 -5.37 -5.55
CA LEU A 43 3.82 -5.11 -6.68
C LEU A 43 4.90 -6.19 -6.81
N THR A 44 5.50 -6.59 -5.68
CA THR A 44 6.52 -7.65 -5.66
C THR A 44 5.95 -8.98 -6.16
N ALA A 45 4.74 -9.36 -5.72
CA ALA A 45 4.06 -10.56 -6.17
C ALA A 45 3.79 -10.54 -7.68
N ASN A 46 3.37 -9.39 -8.24
CA ASN A 46 3.13 -9.27 -9.68
C ASN A 46 4.40 -9.30 -10.53
N ILE A 47 5.50 -8.75 -10.03
CA ILE A 47 6.82 -8.86 -10.68
C ILE A 47 7.31 -10.31 -10.64
N ILE A 48 7.19 -11.00 -9.49
CA ILE A 48 7.57 -12.41 -9.36
C ILE A 48 6.70 -13.30 -10.26
N ALA A 49 5.37 -13.07 -10.28
CA ALA A 49 4.45 -13.81 -11.13
C ALA A 49 4.76 -13.59 -12.62
N GLY A 50 5.02 -12.34 -13.04
CA GLY A 50 5.45 -12.03 -14.40
C GLY A 50 6.79 -12.65 -14.77
N HIS A 51 7.75 -12.65 -13.85
CA HIS A 51 9.04 -13.29 -14.05
C HIS A 51 8.92 -14.82 -14.16
N LEU A 52 8.11 -15.45 -13.30
CA LEU A 52 7.82 -16.88 -13.37
C LEU A 52 7.10 -17.22 -14.68
N LEU A 53 6.14 -16.41 -15.08
CA LEU A 53 5.40 -16.53 -16.33
C LEU A 53 6.35 -16.49 -17.53
N LEU A 54 7.28 -15.52 -17.58
CA LEU A 54 8.31 -15.44 -18.62
C LEU A 54 9.23 -16.66 -18.63
N THR A 55 9.61 -17.16 -17.46
CA THR A 55 10.45 -18.37 -17.35
C THR A 55 9.72 -19.61 -17.88
N LEU A 56 8.42 -19.76 -17.56
CA LEU A 56 7.58 -20.85 -18.08
C LEU A 56 7.36 -20.71 -19.58
N LEU A 57 7.12 -19.50 -20.09
CA LEU A 57 7.04 -19.21 -21.53
C LEU A 57 8.38 -19.44 -22.23
N GLY A 58 9.53 -19.17 -21.61
CA GLY A 58 10.83 -19.48 -22.21
C GLY A 58 11.03 -20.99 -22.39
N ASN A 59 10.54 -21.77 -21.42
CA ASN A 59 10.71 -23.23 -21.41
C ASN A 59 9.64 -23.98 -22.24
N THR A 60 8.42 -23.44 -22.33
CA THR A 60 7.29 -24.04 -23.09
C THR A 60 6.96 -23.31 -24.39
N GLY A 61 7.50 -22.11 -24.58
CA GLY A 61 7.26 -21.20 -25.71
C GLY A 61 7.60 -21.73 -27.10
N PRO A 62 8.63 -22.58 -27.29
CA PRO A 62 8.87 -23.20 -28.59
C PRO A 62 7.69 -24.05 -29.08
N SER A 63 6.85 -24.54 -28.16
CA SER A 63 5.67 -25.36 -28.45
C SER A 63 4.34 -24.59 -28.47
N MET A 64 4.34 -23.32 -28.06
CA MET A 64 3.13 -22.50 -27.94
C MET A 64 2.94 -21.61 -29.17
N SER A 65 1.68 -21.29 -29.50
CA SER A 65 1.36 -20.37 -30.60
C SER A 65 1.87 -18.96 -30.30
N THR A 66 2.53 -18.34 -31.29
CA THR A 66 3.00 -16.94 -31.25
C THR A 66 1.88 -15.92 -31.04
N ILE A 67 0.61 -16.29 -31.25
CA ILE A 67 -0.55 -15.43 -30.96
C ILE A 67 -0.82 -15.37 -29.45
N LEU A 68 -0.75 -16.51 -28.76
CA LEU A 68 -1.01 -16.64 -27.33
C LEU A 68 0.07 -15.89 -26.53
N LEU A 69 1.31 -16.02 -26.99
CA LEU A 69 2.49 -15.36 -26.41
C LEU A 69 2.35 -13.82 -26.45
N ARG A 70 1.89 -13.27 -27.59
CA ARG A 70 1.64 -11.82 -27.74
C ARG A 70 0.53 -11.31 -26.82
N VAL A 71 -0.58 -12.05 -26.71
CA VAL A 71 -1.70 -11.68 -25.83
C VAL A 71 -1.24 -11.64 -24.38
N LEU A 72 -0.51 -12.66 -23.92
CA LEU A 72 0.00 -12.75 -22.54
C LEU A 72 0.92 -11.58 -22.17
N ILE A 73 1.84 -11.20 -23.05
CA ILE A 73 2.73 -10.05 -22.83
C ILE A 73 1.94 -8.75 -22.70
N ILE A 74 0.94 -8.54 -23.56
CA ILE A 74 0.07 -7.35 -23.52
C ILE A 74 -0.68 -7.28 -22.18
N THR A 75 -1.25 -8.41 -21.72
CA THR A 75 -1.98 -8.46 -20.44
C THR A 75 -1.06 -8.16 -19.26
N GLN A 76 0.18 -8.67 -19.26
CA GLN A 76 1.16 -8.41 -18.19
C GLN A 76 1.52 -6.92 -18.10
N ILE A 77 1.76 -6.27 -19.25
CA ILE A 77 2.06 -4.83 -19.31
C ILE A 77 0.86 -4.01 -18.81
N ALA A 78 -0.36 -4.37 -19.22
CA ALA A 78 -1.58 -3.69 -18.78
C ALA A 78 -1.76 -3.76 -17.25
N LEU A 79 -1.53 -4.92 -16.64
CA LEU A 79 -1.60 -5.10 -15.18
C LEU A 79 -0.55 -4.26 -14.44
N LEU A 80 0.70 -4.22 -14.93
CA LEU A 80 1.77 -3.42 -14.34
C LEU A 80 1.43 -1.92 -14.34
N VAL A 81 0.90 -1.42 -15.47
CA VAL A 81 0.47 -0.02 -15.59
C VAL A 81 -0.64 0.29 -14.60
N LEU A 82 -1.66 -0.58 -14.50
CA LEU A 82 -2.76 -0.42 -13.54
C LEU A 82 -2.24 -0.34 -12.10
N GLU A 83 -1.31 -1.21 -11.70
CA GLU A 83 -0.76 -1.20 -10.34
C GLU A 83 0.06 0.04 -10.04
N SER A 84 0.85 0.52 -11.01
CA SER A 84 1.60 1.77 -10.84
C SER A 84 0.68 2.98 -10.66
N ALA A 85 -0.43 3.03 -11.39
CA ALA A 85 -1.44 4.08 -11.25
C ALA A 85 -2.10 4.04 -9.86
N VAL A 86 -2.48 2.85 -9.39
CA VAL A 86 -3.04 2.65 -8.03
C VAL A 86 -2.02 3.06 -6.96
N ALA A 87 -0.73 2.76 -7.15
CA ALA A 87 0.32 3.11 -6.21
C ALA A 87 0.48 4.63 -6.03
N ILE A 88 0.44 5.39 -7.13
CA ILE A 88 0.49 6.85 -7.10
C ILE A 88 -0.69 7.41 -6.32
N ILE A 89 -1.91 6.96 -6.65
CA ILE A 89 -3.15 7.42 -6.00
C ILE A 89 -3.10 7.13 -4.49
N GLN A 90 -2.64 5.93 -4.10
CA GLN A 90 -2.60 5.54 -2.70
C GLN A 90 -1.59 6.35 -1.88
N SER A 91 -0.42 6.66 -2.45
CA SER A 91 0.57 7.53 -1.80
C SER A 91 0.04 8.96 -1.61
N TYR A 92 -0.72 9.47 -2.58
CA TYR A 92 -1.38 10.77 -2.49
C TYR A 92 -2.46 10.80 -1.40
N VAL A 93 -3.35 9.81 -1.38
CA VAL A 93 -4.41 9.71 -0.35
C VAL A 93 -3.78 9.62 1.05
N PHE A 94 -2.70 8.84 1.20
CA PHE A 94 -1.99 8.74 2.46
C PHE A 94 -1.38 10.08 2.91
N ALA A 95 -0.70 10.79 2.01
CA ALA A 95 -0.13 12.10 2.31
C ALA A 95 -1.20 13.12 2.73
N VAL A 96 -2.34 13.14 2.02
CA VAL A 96 -3.48 14.02 2.33
C VAL A 96 -4.11 13.69 3.67
N LEU A 97 -4.37 12.40 3.96
CA LEU A 97 -4.90 11.98 5.27
C LEU A 97 -3.93 12.39 6.39
N SER A 98 -2.63 12.11 6.23
CA SER A 98 -1.61 12.44 7.23
C SER A 98 -1.50 13.95 7.47
N THR A 99 -1.62 14.77 6.42
CA THR A 99 -1.62 16.23 6.60
C THR A 99 -2.92 16.73 7.23
N LEU A 100 -4.07 16.13 6.91
CA LEU A 100 -5.34 16.48 7.54
C LEU A 100 -5.32 16.16 9.05
N TYR A 101 -4.93 14.95 9.43
CA TYR A 101 -4.77 14.56 10.84
C TYR A 101 -3.74 15.43 11.56
N SER A 102 -2.61 15.74 10.93
CA SER A 102 -1.59 16.60 11.56
C SER A 102 -2.04 18.06 11.72
N ARG A 103 -2.97 18.53 10.89
CA ARG A 103 -3.59 19.86 11.01
C ARG A 103 -4.73 19.89 12.02
N GLU A 104 -5.44 18.79 12.21
CA GLU A 104 -6.50 18.69 13.21
C GLU A 104 -5.93 18.55 14.64
N VAL A 105 -4.70 18.05 14.77
CA VAL A 105 -3.99 17.92 16.06
C VAL A 105 -3.29 19.22 16.50
N ASN A 106 -3.05 20.20 15.61
CA ASN A 106 -2.38 21.48 15.94
C ASN A 106 -3.32 22.67 15.94
#